data_AF-A0A0F3RDC5-F1
#
_entry.id   AF-A0A0F3RDC5-F1
#
_cell.length_a   1.000
_cell.length_b   1.000
_cell.length_c   1.000
_cell.angle_alpha   90.00
_cell.angle_beta   90.00
_cell.angle_gamma   90.00
#
_symmetry.space_group_name_H-M   'P 1'
#
loop_
_entity.id
_entity.type
_entity.pdbx_description
1 polymer ?
#
loop_
_entity_poly.entity_id
_entity_poly.type
_entity_poly.pdbx_seq_one_letter_code
_entity_poly.pdbx_strand_id
1 'polypeptide(L)'
;MLDQVKQNQINSAAWAACDTFHGVMDAANYKDYILVMLFFKYISDVWKVHAKKYEEKYKDEPLRAEQQLKREQFVIPQGIDFYDVFGQLC
;
A
#
# COMPACT_ATOMS: atom_id res chain seq x y z
N MET A 1 -3.16 -7.98 24.52
CA MET A 1 -4.00 -9.00 23.84
C MET A 1 -4.60 -8.30 22.62
N LEU A 2 -4.24 -8.72 21.41
CA LEU A 2 -4.86 -8.19 20.18
C LEU A 2 -6.14 -9.01 19.97
N ASP A 3 -7.28 -8.34 20.06
CA ASP A 3 -8.61 -8.94 20.17
C ASP A 3 -8.93 -9.93 19.04
N GLN A 4 -9.23 -11.16 19.46
CA GLN A 4 -9.66 -12.31 18.65
C GLN A 4 -10.94 -12.02 17.83
N VAL A 5 -11.61 -10.90 18.09
CA VAL A 5 -12.87 -10.48 17.46
C VAL A 5 -12.69 -9.79 16.09
N LYS A 6 -11.49 -9.32 15.68
CA LYS A 6 -11.39 -8.51 14.45
C LYS A 6 -10.89 -9.23 13.19
N GLN A 7 -10.00 -10.21 13.30
CA GLN A 7 -9.33 -10.78 12.12
C GLN A 7 -10.31 -11.51 11.18
N ASN A 8 -11.19 -12.34 11.72
CA ASN A 8 -12.17 -13.08 10.92
C ASN A 8 -13.18 -12.16 10.24
N GLN A 9 -13.62 -11.09 10.93
CA GLN A 9 -14.53 -10.11 10.33
C GLN A 9 -13.86 -9.32 9.20
N ILE A 10 -12.60 -8.92 9.39
CA ILE A 10 -11.79 -8.26 8.35
C ILE A 10 -11.61 -9.18 7.15
N ASN A 11 -11.23 -10.43 7.40
CA ASN A 11 -11.05 -11.41 6.33
C ASN A 11 -12.37 -11.64 5.57
N SER A 12 -13.48 -11.84 6.27
CA SER A 12 -14.79 -12.05 5.63
C SER A 12 -15.23 -10.82 4.82
N ALA A 13 -15.00 -9.61 5.31
CA ALA A 13 -15.30 -8.38 4.57
C ALA A 13 -14.42 -8.23 3.32
N ALA A 14 -13.12 -8.54 3.42
CA ALA A 14 -12.20 -8.52 2.30
C ALA A 14 -12.56 -9.57 1.24
N TRP A 15 -12.94 -10.78 1.67
CA TRP A 15 -13.44 -11.84 0.79
C TRP A 15 -14.72 -11.43 0.07
N ALA A 16 -15.70 -10.88 0.78
CA ALA A 16 -16.95 -10.42 0.18
C ALA A 16 -16.73 -9.27 -0.84
N ALA A 17 -15.79 -8.37 -0.56
CA ALA A 17 -15.39 -7.34 -1.52
C ALA A 17 -14.76 -7.97 -2.78
N CYS A 18 -13.85 -8.93 -2.63
CA CYS A 18 -13.23 -9.62 -3.76
C CYS A 18 -14.25 -10.35 -4.64
N ASP A 19 -15.23 -11.04 -4.04
CA ASP A 19 -16.34 -11.69 -4.76
C ASP A 19 -17.24 -10.67 -5.48
N THR A 20 -17.31 -9.42 -5.02
CA THR A 20 -18.10 -8.39 -5.71
C THR A 20 -17.32 -7.79 -6.89
N PHE A 21 -16.01 -7.62 -6.75
CA PHE A 21 -15.17 -6.91 -7.72
C PHE A 21 -14.56 -7.79 -8.82
N HIS A 22 -14.53 -9.12 -8.66
CA HIS A 22 -13.97 -10.00 -9.69
C HIS A 22 -14.84 -10.11 -10.97
N GLY A 23 -16.13 -9.73 -10.90
CA GLY A 23 -17.03 -9.69 -12.04
C GLY A 23 -17.12 -11.03 -12.79
N VAL A 24 -16.79 -11.01 -14.08
CA VAL A 24 -16.79 -12.20 -14.97
C VAL A 24 -15.46 -12.95 -14.98
N MET A 25 -14.47 -12.48 -14.22
CA MET A 25 -13.13 -13.06 -14.21
C MET A 25 -13.07 -14.27 -13.27
N ASP A 26 -12.55 -15.39 -13.77
CA ASP A 26 -12.32 -16.57 -12.94
C ASP A 26 -11.36 -16.24 -11.78
N ALA A 27 -11.61 -16.83 -10.61
CA ALA A 27 -10.86 -16.56 -9.38
C ALA A 27 -9.36 -16.83 -9.53
N ALA A 28 -8.99 -17.82 -10.35
CA ALA A 28 -7.60 -18.16 -10.63
C ALA A 28 -6.86 -17.01 -11.32
N ASN A 29 -7.52 -16.27 -12.21
CA ASN A 29 -6.94 -15.12 -12.92
C ASN A 29 -7.04 -13.85 -12.07
N TYR A 30 -8.13 -13.65 -11.33
CA TYR A 30 -8.32 -12.46 -10.50
C TYR A 30 -7.25 -12.33 -9.41
N LYS A 31 -6.80 -13.45 -8.83
CA LYS A 31 -5.78 -13.45 -7.77
C LYS A 31 -4.48 -12.77 -8.22
N ASP A 32 -4.08 -12.96 -9.47
CA ASP A 32 -2.79 -12.48 -9.97
C ASP A 32 -2.79 -10.96 -10.14
N TYR A 33 -3.96 -10.36 -10.39
CA TYR A 33 -4.12 -8.91 -10.44
C TYR A 33 -4.29 -8.29 -9.05
N ILE A 34 -5.19 -8.84 -8.23
CA ILE A 34 -5.51 -8.25 -6.93
C ILE A 34 -4.32 -8.34 -5.97
N LEU A 35 -3.56 -9.44 -5.98
CA LEU A 35 -2.38 -9.58 -5.12
C LEU A 35 -1.26 -8.63 -5.51
N VAL A 36 -1.05 -8.38 -6.81
CA VAL A 36 -0.07 -7.39 -7.28
C VAL A 36 -0.48 -5.99 -6.86
N MET A 37 -1.76 -5.63 -6.99
CA MET A 37 -2.27 -4.32 -6.54
C MET A 37 -2.17 -4.15 -5.02
N LEU A 38 -2.50 -5.20 -4.25
CA LEU A 38 -2.35 -5.18 -2.79
C LEU A 38 -0.89 -5.07 -2.36
N PHE A 39 0.01 -5.77 -3.04
CA PHE A 39 1.45 -5.68 -2.78
C PHE A 39 1.99 -4.28 -3.10
N PHE A 40 1.59 -3.72 -4.24
CA PHE A 40 1.97 -2.36 -4.62
C PHE A 40 1.43 -1.31 -3.64
N LYS A 41 0.17 -1.45 -3.21
CA LYS A 41 -0.42 -0.65 -2.14
C LYS A 41 0.38 -0.77 -0.85
N TYR A 42 0.73 -1.99 -0.44
CA TYR A 42 1.50 -2.24 0.77
C TYR A 42 2.87 -1.54 0.75
N ILE A 43 3.64 -1.69 -0.35
CA ILE A 43 4.92 -1.00 -0.50
C ILE A 43 4.73 0.52 -0.42
N SER A 44 3.71 1.05 -1.11
CA SER A 44 3.39 2.48 -1.09
C SER A 44 3.05 2.98 0.31
N ASP A 45 2.24 2.23 1.06
CA ASP A 45 1.85 2.58 2.43
C ASP A 45 3.06 2.56 3.38
N VAL A 46 3.92 1.54 3.28
CA VAL A 46 5.16 1.44 4.07
C VAL A 46 6.10 2.61 3.76
N TRP A 47 6.32 2.90 2.49
CA TRP A 47 7.18 4.00 2.07
C TRP A 47 6.68 5.36 2.59
N LYS A 48 5.36 5.62 2.53
CA LYS A 48 4.76 6.84 3.11
C LYS A 48 4.98 6.96 4.62
N VAL A 49 4.84 5.85 5.34
CA VAL A 49 5.10 5.81 6.80
C VAL A 49 6.56 6.16 7.08
N HIS A 50 7.50 5.61 6.32
CA HIS A 50 8.91 5.91 6.47
C HIS A 50 9.24 7.36 6.09
N ALA A 51 8.67 7.86 4.99
CA ALA A 51 8.84 9.25 4.57
C ALA A 51 8.41 10.21 5.68
N LYS A 52 7.20 10.03 6.21
CA LYS A 52 6.70 10.83 7.33
C LYS A 52 7.61 10.74 8.56
N LYS A 53 8.10 9.53 8.88
CA LYS A 53 9.02 9.32 10.01
C LYS A 53 10.34 10.07 9.83
N TYR A 54 10.92 10.10 8.63
CA TYR A 54 12.17 10.83 8.37
C TYR A 54 11.94 12.33 8.31
N GLU A 55 10.84 12.80 7.72
CA GLU A 55 10.44 14.21 7.74
C GLU A 55 10.29 14.71 9.19
N GLU A 56 9.65 13.92 10.05
CA GLU A 56 9.52 14.26 11.47
C GLU A 56 10.85 14.24 12.22
N LYS A 57 11.76 13.34 11.85
CA LYS A 57 13.09 13.21 12.48
C LYS A 57 14.07 14.30 12.04
N TYR A 58 13.97 14.77 10.81
CA TYR A 58 14.88 15.75 10.20
C TYR A 58 14.14 17.03 9.76
N LYS A 59 13.21 17.52 10.58
CA LYS A 59 12.38 18.71 10.26
C LYS A 59 13.20 19.93 9.83
N ASP A 60 14.37 20.11 10.43
CA ASP A 60 15.26 21.25 10.16
C ASP A 60 16.24 21.00 8.99
N GLU A 61 16.33 19.75 8.50
CA GLU A 61 17.29 19.33 7.46
C GLU A 61 16.62 18.40 6.43
N PRO A 62 15.77 18.92 5.52
CA PRO A 62 14.99 18.09 4.59
C PRO A 62 15.85 17.24 3.65
N LEU A 63 17.04 17.73 3.29
CA LEU A 63 17.99 16.98 2.46
C LEU A 63 18.43 15.64 3.09
N ARG A 64 18.50 15.56 4.43
CA ARG A 64 18.83 14.31 5.12
C ARG A 64 17.70 13.29 5.05
N ALA A 65 16.45 13.74 5.19
CA ALA A 65 15.29 12.86 5.04
C ALA A 65 15.24 12.24 3.64
N GLU A 66 15.46 13.06 2.61
CA GLU A 66 15.47 12.60 1.21
C GLU A 66 16.59 11.59 0.94
N GLN A 67 17.79 11.82 1.48
CA GLN A 67 18.91 10.88 1.34
C GLN A 67 18.66 9.54 2.01
N GLN A 68 17.97 9.52 3.15
CA GLN A 68 17.58 8.26 3.82
C GLN A 68 16.53 7.51 2.99
N LEU A 69 15.55 8.23 2.45
CA LEU A 69 14.53 7.64 1.58
C LEU A 69 15.12 7.00 0.32
N LYS A 70 16.15 7.61 -0.27
CA LYS A 70 16.88 7.05 -1.43
C LYS A 70 17.66 5.77 -1.12
N ARG A 71 17.89 5.46 0.16
CA ARG A 71 18.62 4.27 0.62
C ARG A 71 17.72 3.14 1.10
N GLU A 72 16.41 3.34 1.07
CA GLU A 72 15.47 2.28 1.45
C GLU A 72 15.54 1.11 0.47
N GLN A 73 15.10 -0.07 0.95
CA GLN A 73 15.05 -1.27 0.11
C GLN A 73 14.10 -1.12 -1.07
N PHE A 74 13.03 -0.36 -0.89
CA PHE A 74 12.06 -0.04 -1.93
C PHE A 74 12.00 1.49 -2.07
N VAL A 75 12.49 2.00 -3.20
CA VAL A 75 12.44 3.43 -3.53
C VAL A 75 11.26 3.64 -4.47
N ILE A 76 10.34 4.52 -4.07
CA ILE A 76 9.21 4.93 -4.91
C ILE A 76 9.54 6.29 -5.53
N PRO A 77 9.60 6.40 -6.87
CA PRO A 77 9.71 7.68 -7.56
C PRO A 77 8.50 8.58 -7.27
N GLN A 78 8.70 9.89 -7.39
CA GLN A 78 7.62 10.85 -7.18
C GLN A 78 6.52 10.69 -8.24
N GLY A 79 5.26 10.77 -7.82
CA GLY A 79 4.10 10.79 -8.71
C GLY A 79 3.67 9.43 -9.27
N ILE A 80 4.23 8.32 -8.74
CA ILE A 80 3.86 6.96 -9.14
C ILE A 80 3.55 6.06 -7.95
N ASP A 81 3.22 6.62 -6.79
CA ASP A 81 2.76 5.80 -5.67
C ASP A 81 1.35 5.25 -5.93
N PHE A 82 0.90 4.30 -5.11
CA PHE A 82 -0.44 3.70 -5.25
C PHE A 82 -1.57 4.73 -5.39
N TYR A 83 -1.51 5.84 -4.65
CA TYR A 83 -2.54 6.86 -4.63
C TYR A 83 -2.47 7.75 -5.88
N ASP A 84 -1.27 7.99 -6.41
CA ASP A 84 -1.10 8.70 -7.68
C ASP A 84 -1.71 7.91 -8.84
N VAL A 85 -1.46 6.61 -8.89
CA VAL A 85 -2.00 5.72 -9.93
C VAL A 85 -3.50 5.50 -9.76
N PHE A 86 -3.96 5.26 -8.53
CA PHE A 86 -5.38 5.07 -8.24
C PHE A 86 -6.21 6.33 -8.54
N GLY A 87 -5.66 7.52 -8.25
CA GLY A 87 -6.32 8.79 -8.53
C GLY A 87 -6.45 9.14 -10.02
N GLN A 88 -5.71 8.47 -10.92
CA GLN A 88 -5.86 8.64 -12.37
C GLN A 88 -6.95 7.76 -12.98
N LEU A 89 -7.38 6.71 -12.26
CA LEU A 89 -8.39 5.76 -12.70
C LEU A 89 -9.83 6.20 -12.39
N CYS A 90 -10.01 7.30 -11.64
CA CYS A 90 -11.29 7.92 -11.28
C CYS A 90 -11.34 9.36 -11.76
#